data_AF-A0A2S6FMY1-F1
#
_entry.id   AF-A0A2S6FMY1-F1
#
_cell.length_a   1.000
_cell.length_b   1.000
_cell.length_c   1.000
_cell.angle_alpha   90.00
_cell.angle_beta   90.00
_cell.angle_gamma   90.00
#
_symmetry.space_group_name_H-M   'P 1'
#
loop_
_entity.id
_entity.type
_entity.pdbx_description
1 polymer ?
#
loop_
_entity_poly.entity_id
_entity_poly.type
_entity_poly.pdbx_seq_one_letter_code
_entity_poly.pdbx_strand_id
1 'polypeptide(L)'
;MRFTSVFKPVARWLVLFGIVGVAEWGGASPASIQERGKTVARSAVVLDDQEQQWIASHPRVVVTALEYPLYHFKDEQGQWTGLNSDLLKRISDMTGLQFVYEESFSVDQMLARLESGAADLSTTLSMNDERRAFLDFSHAYGGAGWAFVGLAGAPPVQSLEDLAKRVLVLPARHALEAMIRRDFPSIELRSVKTYAEARAWVESGDAYATIESEIGAQFFPSGRLQIGAAVPDKWDADYLAVRKGQPQLLSILNKALEAFPAQELRDLRRKWFGGATTAQAPGLWQRLDQWVCWGVFVLSLFGLLSLLWNRRLAVVVRQRVEAQRNLCDQLAFQHALMDAMPDPMFVRDLQGRLIMCNKSYEDALSTRFDRMQGRQLIEVDVMPRQTAELLHAELMEQLSTRRTRFFERQLLFKEGVRNIYQWTVPFYTADGQMKGLLGGWADIARRTRQT
;
A
#
# COMPACT_ATOMS: atom_id res chain seq x y z
N MET A 1 3.38 45.23 17.38
CA MET A 1 3.97 43.92 17.74
C MET A 1 2.87 43.03 18.30
N ARG A 2 2.88 41.74 17.92
CA ARG A 2 2.01 40.62 18.35
C ARG A 2 0.59 40.57 17.76
N PHE A 3 0.45 39.83 16.67
CA PHE A 3 -0.72 39.00 16.41
C PHE A 3 -0.25 37.68 15.79
N THR A 4 0.00 36.69 16.65
CA THR A 4 0.14 35.28 16.28
C THR A 4 -0.99 34.53 16.95
N SER A 5 -1.93 34.02 16.18
CA SER A 5 -2.55 32.71 16.38
C SER A 5 -3.69 32.55 15.37
N VAL A 6 -4.02 31.29 15.08
CA VAL A 6 -5.04 30.84 14.13
C VAL A 6 -4.55 30.71 12.70
N PHE A 7 -3.64 29.76 12.46
CA PHE A 7 -3.63 28.95 11.22
C PHE A 7 -2.73 27.71 11.38
N LYS A 8 -3.17 26.72 12.16
CA LYS A 8 -2.75 25.30 12.08
C LYS A 8 -3.95 24.46 12.59
N PRO A 9 -4.56 23.59 11.77
CA PRO A 9 -3.93 22.32 11.45
C PRO A 9 -4.30 21.80 10.04
N VAL A 10 -3.58 22.23 9.00
CA VAL A 10 -3.58 21.53 7.69
C VAL A 10 -2.15 21.44 7.12
N ALA A 11 -1.27 22.36 7.49
CA ALA A 11 0.14 22.37 7.08
C ALA A 11 1.08 21.56 8.02
N ARG A 12 0.71 20.32 8.38
CA ARG A 12 1.64 19.35 9.01
C ARG A 12 1.72 17.99 8.28
N TRP A 13 1.13 17.87 7.09
CA TRP A 13 1.15 16.64 6.27
C TRP A 13 1.85 16.78 4.90
N LEU A 14 2.63 17.84 4.67
CA LEU A 14 3.37 18.05 3.41
C LEU A 14 4.82 18.52 3.64
N VAL A 15 5.59 17.80 4.45
CA VAL A 15 7.08 17.90 4.47
C VAL A 15 7.69 16.52 4.71
N LEU A 16 7.35 15.55 3.86
CA LEU A 16 8.07 14.28 3.79
C LEU A 16 8.01 13.70 2.38
N PHE A 17 8.32 14.53 1.39
CA PHE A 17 8.68 14.10 0.04
C PHE A 17 9.65 15.13 -0.53
N GLY A 18 10.92 14.75 -0.66
CA GLY A 18 11.97 15.58 -1.24
C GLY A 18 13.28 15.50 -0.47
N ILE A 19 14.04 14.43 -0.71
CA ILE A 19 15.49 14.37 -1.02
C ILE A 19 15.88 12.89 -1.00
N VAL A 20 15.64 12.19 -2.11
CA VAL A 20 16.51 11.12 -2.59
C VAL A 20 16.56 11.34 -4.09
N GLY A 21 17.66 11.92 -4.55
CA GLY A 21 17.85 12.31 -5.93
C GLY A 21 19.11 13.14 -6.02
N VAL A 22 20.24 12.45 -6.13
CA VAL A 22 21.42 12.74 -6.96
C VAL A 22 22.53 11.83 -6.42
N ALA A 23 22.63 10.64 -7.02
CA ALA A 23 23.89 9.93 -7.19
C ALA A 23 23.68 8.85 -8.26
N GLU A 24 24.53 8.90 -9.29
CA GLU A 24 24.82 7.83 -10.25
C GLU A 24 23.84 7.60 -11.41
N TRP A 25 23.75 8.62 -12.28
CA TRP A 25 23.88 8.35 -13.71
C TRP A 25 25.38 8.24 -14.05
N GLY A 26 25.89 7.01 -14.03
CA GLY A 26 27.12 6.63 -14.70
C GLY A 26 26.75 5.66 -15.80
N GLY A 27 26.76 6.12 -17.06
CA GLY A 27 26.64 5.24 -18.22
C GLY A 27 27.80 4.25 -18.22
N ALA A 28 27.53 2.99 -17.93
CA ALA A 28 28.47 1.91 -18.19
C ALA A 28 28.39 1.56 -19.68
N SER A 29 29.30 2.13 -20.47
CA SER A 29 29.68 1.57 -21.78
C SER A 29 30.06 0.09 -21.59
N PRO A 30 29.80 -0.78 -22.57
CA PRO A 30 30.26 -2.17 -22.50
C PRO A 30 31.79 -2.15 -22.45
N ALA A 31 32.35 -2.43 -21.29
CA ALA A 31 33.77 -2.67 -21.15
C ALA A 31 34.08 -3.93 -21.94
N SER A 32 34.79 -3.75 -23.06
CA SER A 32 35.46 -4.82 -23.77
C SER A 32 36.23 -5.68 -22.77
N ILE A 33 35.92 -6.97 -22.74
CA ILE A 33 36.66 -7.97 -21.99
C ILE A 33 38.05 -8.04 -22.62
N GLN A 34 38.98 -7.26 -22.08
CA GLN A 34 40.38 -7.42 -22.34
C GLN A 34 40.84 -8.57 -21.44
N GLU A 35 41.21 -9.69 -22.06
CA GLU A 35 41.85 -10.83 -21.42
C GLU A 35 43.07 -10.36 -20.63
N ARG A 36 42.88 -10.10 -19.33
CA ARG A 36 44.00 -10.09 -18.38
C ARG A 36 44.20 -11.52 -17.93
N GLY A 37 45.16 -12.17 -18.58
CA GLY A 37 45.80 -13.37 -18.06
C GLY A 37 46.37 -13.09 -16.66
N LYS A 38 45.55 -13.34 -15.63
CA LYS A 38 46.06 -13.65 -14.30
C LYS A 38 46.40 -15.12 -14.34
N THR A 39 47.69 -15.42 -14.33
CA THR A 39 48.21 -16.76 -14.01
C THR A 39 47.67 -17.14 -12.64
N VAL A 40 46.56 -17.87 -12.60
CA VAL A 40 46.06 -18.50 -11.39
C VAL A 40 47.18 -19.43 -10.93
N ALA A 41 47.77 -19.16 -9.77
CA ALA A 41 48.76 -20.04 -9.17
C ALA A 41 48.15 -21.45 -9.13
N ARG A 42 48.77 -22.40 -9.82
CA ARG A 42 48.41 -23.83 -9.75
C ARG A 42 48.52 -24.23 -8.28
N SER A 43 47.38 -24.29 -7.59
CA SER A 43 47.29 -24.98 -6.31
C SER A 43 47.35 -26.46 -6.65
N ALA A 44 48.57 -26.98 -6.82
CA ALA A 44 48.79 -28.38 -7.10
C ALA A 44 48.35 -29.19 -5.88
N VAL A 45 47.56 -30.24 -6.13
CA VAL A 45 47.12 -31.16 -5.06
C VAL A 45 48.30 -32.03 -4.67
N VAL A 46 48.53 -32.21 -3.36
CA VAL A 46 49.56 -33.12 -2.87
C VAL A 46 49.00 -34.54 -2.92
N LEU A 47 49.49 -35.33 -3.88
CA LEU A 47 49.12 -36.73 -4.08
C LEU A 47 50.22 -37.66 -3.56
N ASP A 48 49.84 -38.77 -2.96
CA ASP A 48 50.78 -39.80 -2.52
C ASP A 48 51.25 -40.70 -3.68
N ASP A 49 52.25 -41.54 -3.42
CA ASP A 49 52.85 -42.40 -4.44
C ASP A 49 51.85 -43.39 -5.05
N GLN A 50 50.87 -43.88 -4.27
CA GLN A 50 49.86 -44.81 -4.77
C GLN A 50 48.89 -44.10 -5.71
N GLU A 51 48.49 -42.88 -5.38
CA GLU A 51 47.62 -42.04 -6.20
C GLU A 51 48.30 -41.64 -7.51
N GLN A 52 49.57 -41.21 -7.46
CA GLN A 52 50.33 -40.87 -8.66
C GLN A 52 50.51 -42.08 -9.58
N GLN A 53 50.82 -43.25 -9.02
CA GLN A 53 50.91 -44.50 -9.77
C GLN A 53 49.54 -44.91 -10.35
N TRP A 54 48.44 -44.65 -9.61
CA TRP A 54 47.09 -44.89 -10.10
C TRP A 54 46.79 -44.04 -11.33
N ILE A 55 47.08 -42.73 -11.29
CA ILE A 55 46.91 -41.82 -12.43
C ILE A 55 47.75 -42.29 -13.63
N ALA A 56 49.01 -42.70 -13.41
CA ALA A 56 49.88 -43.18 -14.47
C ALA A 56 49.38 -44.48 -15.13
N SER A 57 48.72 -45.36 -14.37
CA SER A 57 48.15 -46.62 -14.86
C SER A 57 46.73 -46.50 -15.42
N HIS A 58 46.01 -45.41 -15.09
CA HIS A 58 44.65 -45.13 -15.54
C HIS A 58 44.62 -43.82 -16.31
N PRO A 59 45.06 -43.83 -17.59
CA PRO A 59 45.24 -42.61 -18.37
C PRO A 59 43.92 -41.89 -18.67
N ARG A 60 42.77 -42.52 -18.44
CA ARG A 60 41.43 -41.98 -18.68
C ARG A 60 40.48 -42.48 -17.58
N VAL A 61 39.67 -41.58 -17.03
CA VAL A 61 38.56 -41.88 -16.11
C VAL A 61 37.27 -41.73 -16.89
N VAL A 62 36.49 -42.81 -16.98
CA VAL A 62 35.25 -42.81 -17.76
C VAL A 62 34.11 -42.23 -16.92
N VAL A 63 33.54 -41.12 -17.39
CA VAL A 63 32.43 -40.40 -16.76
C VAL A 63 31.15 -40.72 -17.51
N THR A 64 30.23 -41.44 -16.87
CA THR A 64 28.90 -41.64 -17.44
C THR A 64 28.09 -40.34 -17.29
N ALA A 65 27.58 -39.83 -18.41
CA ALA A 65 27.00 -38.50 -18.53
C ALA A 65 25.55 -38.59 -19.02
N LEU A 66 24.62 -38.07 -18.24
CA LEU A 66 23.22 -37.86 -18.62
C LEU A 66 22.97 -36.35 -18.67
N GLU A 67 22.27 -35.88 -19.71
CA GLU A 67 21.91 -34.47 -19.81
C GLU A 67 21.09 -34.02 -18.60
N TYR A 68 21.65 -33.06 -17.89
CA TYR A 68 21.10 -32.43 -16.71
C TYR A 68 21.41 -30.93 -16.79
N PRO A 69 20.45 -30.09 -17.23
CA PRO A 69 20.68 -28.68 -17.56
C PRO A 69 21.47 -27.93 -16.49
N LEU A 70 22.41 -27.08 -16.94
CA LEU A 70 23.37 -26.28 -16.16
C LEU A 70 24.44 -27.05 -15.39
N TYR A 71 24.11 -28.23 -14.90
CA TYR A 71 25.07 -29.08 -14.20
C TYR A 71 25.96 -29.81 -15.20
N HIS A 72 25.35 -30.52 -16.15
CA HIS A 72 26.06 -31.30 -17.15
C HIS A 72 25.18 -31.54 -18.38
N PHE A 73 25.36 -30.75 -19.43
CA PHE A 73 24.53 -30.79 -20.64
C PHE A 73 25.38 -30.52 -21.87
N LYS A 74 24.81 -30.69 -23.05
CA LYS A 74 25.50 -30.39 -24.30
C LYS A 74 25.20 -28.98 -24.78
N ASP A 75 26.21 -28.24 -25.21
CA ASP A 75 26.02 -26.96 -25.89
C ASP A 75 25.53 -27.14 -27.35
N GLU A 76 25.35 -26.03 -28.06
CA GLU A 76 24.94 -26.02 -29.47
C GLU A 76 25.91 -26.77 -30.40
N GLN A 77 27.15 -27.01 -29.95
CA GLN A 77 28.19 -27.73 -30.69
C GLN A 77 28.25 -29.21 -30.29
N GLY A 78 27.34 -29.67 -29.41
CA GLY A 78 27.29 -31.05 -28.91
C GLY A 78 28.37 -31.38 -27.89
N GLN A 79 29.09 -30.38 -27.36
CA GLN A 79 30.15 -30.59 -26.36
C GLN A 79 29.59 -30.55 -24.96
N TRP A 80 30.11 -31.43 -24.09
CA TRP A 80 29.73 -31.45 -22.67
C TRP A 80 30.19 -30.18 -21.97
N THR A 81 29.23 -29.49 -21.37
CA THR A 81 29.39 -28.22 -20.66
C THR A 81 28.52 -28.19 -19.40
N GLY A 82 28.72 -27.18 -18.56
CA GLY A 82 28.01 -27.01 -17.30
C GLY A 82 28.93 -26.96 -16.08
N LEU A 83 28.33 -26.76 -14.91
CA LEU A 83 29.00 -26.68 -13.62
C LEU A 83 29.94 -27.87 -13.37
N ASN A 84 29.44 -29.09 -13.58
CA ASN A 84 30.19 -30.30 -13.32
C ASN A 84 31.31 -30.53 -14.35
N SER A 85 31.11 -30.13 -15.61
CA SER A 85 32.17 -30.19 -16.63
C SER A 85 33.32 -29.23 -16.30
N ASP A 86 32.99 -28.00 -15.90
CA ASP A 86 34.00 -27.03 -15.47
C ASP A 86 34.69 -27.46 -14.16
N LEU A 87 33.96 -28.07 -13.23
CA LEU A 87 34.52 -28.64 -12.01
C LEU A 87 35.53 -29.74 -12.33
N LEU A 88 35.16 -30.72 -13.16
CA LEU A 88 36.05 -31.80 -13.58
C LEU A 88 37.25 -31.28 -14.37
N LYS A 89 37.07 -30.26 -15.21
CA LYS A 89 38.18 -29.59 -15.90
C LYS A 89 39.18 -29.00 -14.91
N ARG A 90 38.70 -28.33 -13.87
CA ARG A 90 39.55 -27.77 -12.82
C ARG A 90 40.26 -28.86 -12.01
N ILE A 91 39.57 -29.95 -11.69
CA ILE A 91 40.17 -31.12 -11.02
C ILE A 91 41.25 -31.75 -11.92
N SER A 92 41.01 -31.86 -13.23
CA SER A 92 42.00 -32.29 -14.22
C SER A 92 43.25 -31.39 -14.19
N ASP A 93 43.08 -30.07 -14.18
CA ASP A 93 44.21 -29.12 -14.10
C ASP A 93 45.01 -29.23 -12.79
N MET A 94 44.36 -29.65 -11.69
CA MET A 94 44.95 -29.77 -10.36
C MET A 94 45.66 -31.11 -10.12
N THR A 95 45.22 -32.18 -10.79
CA THR A 95 45.63 -33.58 -10.51
C THR A 95 46.30 -34.27 -11.69
N GLY A 96 46.04 -33.84 -12.93
CA GLY A 96 46.46 -34.51 -14.15
C GLY A 96 45.50 -35.59 -14.66
N LEU A 97 44.43 -35.91 -13.93
CA LEU A 97 43.39 -36.84 -14.38
C LEU A 97 42.77 -36.42 -15.70
N GLN A 98 42.51 -37.38 -16.59
CA GLN A 98 41.83 -37.12 -17.86
C GLN A 98 40.42 -37.73 -17.82
N PHE A 99 39.40 -36.89 -17.83
CA PHE A 99 38.01 -37.32 -17.84
C PHE A 99 37.49 -37.51 -19.27
N VAL A 100 36.76 -38.60 -19.49
CA VAL A 100 36.16 -38.93 -20.78
C VAL A 100 34.68 -39.17 -20.58
N TYR A 101 33.85 -38.42 -21.30
CA TYR A 101 32.42 -38.52 -21.14
C TYR A 101 31.82 -39.59 -22.04
N GLU A 102 31.02 -40.48 -21.45
CA GLU A 102 30.22 -41.46 -22.15
C GLU A 102 28.73 -41.24 -21.87
N GLU A 103 28.02 -40.91 -22.94
CA GLU A 103 26.61 -40.52 -22.86
C GLU A 103 25.70 -41.67 -22.44
N SER A 104 24.75 -41.37 -21.56
CA SER A 104 23.69 -42.25 -21.11
C SER A 104 22.36 -41.52 -21.22
N PHE A 105 21.30 -42.27 -21.50
CA PHE A 105 19.98 -41.72 -21.86
C PHE A 105 18.92 -41.90 -20.75
N SER A 106 19.31 -42.50 -19.63
CA SER A 106 18.46 -42.64 -18.44
C SER A 106 19.31 -42.84 -17.19
N VAL A 107 18.72 -42.57 -16.03
CA VAL A 107 19.35 -42.84 -14.72
C VAL A 107 19.64 -44.34 -14.56
N ASP A 108 18.72 -45.20 -15.00
CA ASP A 108 18.90 -46.65 -14.95
C ASP A 108 20.12 -47.11 -15.76
N GLN A 109 20.27 -46.63 -17.00
CA GLN A 109 21.44 -46.94 -17.83
C GLN A 109 22.74 -46.42 -17.20
N MET A 110 22.72 -45.20 -16.63
CA MET A 110 23.88 -44.63 -15.95
C MET A 110 24.33 -45.49 -14.75
N LEU A 111 23.38 -45.95 -13.93
CA LEU A 111 23.66 -46.85 -12.81
C LEU A 111 24.18 -48.21 -13.30
N ALA A 112 23.57 -48.80 -14.33
CA ALA A 112 24.01 -50.06 -14.90
C ALA A 112 25.47 -50.02 -15.41
N ARG A 113 25.90 -48.90 -16.03
CA ARG A 113 27.29 -48.72 -16.49
C ARG A 113 28.29 -48.64 -15.34
N LEU A 114 27.91 -48.00 -14.24
CA LEU A 114 28.74 -47.96 -13.04
C LEU A 114 28.82 -49.34 -12.37
N GLU A 115 27.69 -50.04 -12.26
CA GLU A 115 27.64 -51.39 -11.70
C GLU A 115 28.47 -52.39 -12.51
N SER A 116 28.43 -52.30 -13.85
CA SER A 116 29.18 -53.19 -14.75
C SER A 116 30.67 -52.83 -14.89
N GLY A 117 31.10 -51.67 -14.37
CA GLY A 117 32.43 -51.14 -14.60
C GLY A 117 32.70 -50.61 -16.01
N ALA A 118 31.64 -50.35 -16.79
CA ALA A 118 31.76 -49.64 -18.06
C ALA A 118 32.01 -48.14 -17.87
N ALA A 119 31.72 -47.60 -16.68
CA ALA A 119 32.08 -46.26 -16.26
C ALA A 119 32.66 -46.26 -14.84
N ASP A 120 33.47 -45.25 -14.54
CA ASP A 120 34.15 -45.09 -13.25
C ASP A 120 33.48 -44.05 -12.36
N LEU A 121 32.88 -43.02 -12.96
CA LEU A 121 32.41 -41.82 -12.28
C LEU A 121 31.07 -41.33 -12.86
N SER A 122 30.22 -40.76 -12.00
CA SER A 122 29.10 -39.88 -12.37
C SER A 122 29.14 -38.59 -11.55
N THR A 123 28.63 -37.50 -12.13
CA THR A 123 28.58 -36.18 -11.48
C THR A 123 27.18 -35.72 -11.10
N THR A 124 26.14 -36.48 -11.45
CA THR A 124 24.73 -36.07 -11.30
C THR A 124 23.89 -37.05 -10.49
N LEU A 125 24.51 -38.07 -9.90
CA LEU A 125 23.84 -39.06 -9.07
C LEU A 125 23.79 -38.62 -7.60
N SER A 126 22.58 -38.39 -7.11
CA SER A 126 22.31 -38.20 -5.68
C SER A 126 22.69 -39.42 -4.85
N MET A 127 23.13 -39.19 -3.61
CA MET A 127 23.44 -40.27 -2.67
C MET A 127 22.16 -40.85 -2.05
N ASN A 128 22.05 -42.17 -1.99
CA ASN A 128 21.06 -42.87 -1.18
C ASN A 128 21.59 -44.24 -0.70
N ASP A 129 20.86 -44.91 0.19
CA ASP A 129 21.28 -46.17 0.82
C ASP A 129 21.51 -47.29 -0.21
N GLU A 130 20.66 -47.37 -1.24
CA GLU A 130 20.78 -48.36 -2.30
C GLU A 130 22.06 -48.17 -3.13
N ARG A 131 22.35 -46.93 -3.52
CA ARG A 131 23.54 -46.58 -4.32
C ARG A 131 24.82 -46.75 -3.52
N ARG A 132 24.81 -46.46 -2.21
CA ARG A 132 25.96 -46.72 -1.31
C ARG A 132 26.35 -48.20 -1.23
N ALA A 133 25.50 -49.13 -1.68
CA ALA A 133 25.87 -50.53 -1.75
C ALA A 133 26.98 -50.80 -2.79
N PHE A 134 26.99 -50.07 -3.92
CA PHE A 134 27.89 -50.30 -5.06
C PHE A 134 28.66 -49.06 -5.54
N LEU A 135 28.37 -47.87 -5.01
CA LEU A 135 29.09 -46.62 -5.25
C LEU A 135 29.69 -46.08 -3.96
N ASP A 136 30.82 -45.40 -4.08
CA ASP A 136 31.39 -44.51 -3.08
C ASP A 136 31.15 -43.05 -3.51
N PHE A 137 31.00 -42.14 -2.56
CA PHE A 137 30.69 -40.73 -2.83
C PHE A 137 31.81 -39.84 -2.28
N SER A 138 32.18 -38.81 -3.04
CA SER A 138 33.19 -37.83 -2.63
C SER A 138 32.72 -36.94 -1.47
N HIS A 139 33.54 -35.97 -1.10
CA HIS A 139 33.09 -34.81 -0.34
C HIS A 139 32.06 -34.00 -1.14
N ALA A 140 31.10 -33.41 -0.44
CA ALA A 140 30.09 -32.56 -1.04
C ALA A 140 30.73 -31.25 -1.52
N TYR A 141 30.42 -30.83 -2.74
CA TYR A 141 30.90 -29.57 -3.32
C TYR A 141 29.77 -28.57 -3.62
N GLY A 142 28.54 -28.97 -3.35
CA GLY A 142 27.35 -28.20 -3.68
C GLY A 142 26.10 -28.89 -3.15
N GLY A 143 24.98 -28.52 -3.74
CA GLY A 143 23.70 -29.13 -3.46
C GLY A 143 22.55 -28.21 -3.83
N ALA A 144 21.39 -28.83 -3.95
CA ALA A 144 20.12 -28.17 -4.17
C ALA A 144 19.01 -28.90 -3.42
N GLY A 145 17.94 -28.17 -3.10
CA GLY A 145 16.71 -28.80 -2.63
C GLY A 145 16.02 -29.56 -3.78
N TRP A 146 15.20 -30.54 -3.40
CA TRP A 146 14.17 -31.06 -4.29
C TRP A 146 12.94 -30.16 -4.25
N ALA A 147 12.25 -29.99 -5.37
CA ALA A 147 11.01 -29.24 -5.47
C ALA A 147 9.93 -30.07 -6.17
N PHE A 148 8.69 -29.89 -5.75
CA PHE A 148 7.54 -30.41 -6.49
C PHE A 148 7.34 -29.58 -7.77
N VAL A 149 7.01 -30.24 -8.87
CA VAL A 149 6.64 -29.60 -10.13
C VAL A 149 5.25 -30.11 -10.49
N GLY A 150 4.29 -29.19 -10.56
CA GLY A 150 2.88 -29.50 -10.87
C GLY A 150 2.37 -28.65 -12.03
N LEU A 151 1.12 -28.89 -12.44
CA LEU A 151 0.46 -28.08 -13.47
C LEU A 151 0.16 -26.67 -12.95
N ALA A 152 0.42 -25.65 -13.77
CA ALA A 152 0.13 -24.26 -13.48
C ALA A 152 -1.38 -24.04 -13.32
N GLY A 153 -1.78 -23.36 -12.23
CA GLY A 153 -3.20 -23.10 -11.92
C GLY A 153 -3.91 -24.23 -11.19
N ALA A 154 -3.29 -25.41 -11.05
CA ALA A 154 -3.74 -26.43 -10.11
C ALA A 154 -3.29 -26.07 -8.67
N PRO A 155 -3.94 -26.62 -7.63
CA PRO A 155 -3.48 -26.45 -6.26
C PRO A 155 -2.01 -26.89 -6.10
N PRO A 156 -1.11 -26.03 -5.60
CA PRO A 156 0.31 -26.36 -5.49
C PRO A 156 0.51 -27.50 -4.48
N VAL A 157 1.42 -28.41 -4.80
CA VAL A 157 1.87 -29.47 -3.89
C VAL A 157 2.81 -28.85 -2.87
N GLN A 158 2.49 -29.01 -1.58
CA GLN A 158 3.33 -28.52 -0.49
C GLN A 158 4.07 -29.65 0.21
N SER A 159 3.54 -30.87 0.14
CA SER A 159 4.03 -32.02 0.88
C SER A 159 3.75 -33.33 0.12
N LEU A 160 4.39 -34.43 0.54
CA LEU A 160 4.14 -35.75 -0.05
C LEU A 160 2.73 -36.25 0.31
N GLU A 161 2.20 -35.81 1.45
CA GLU A 161 0.86 -36.12 1.95
C GLU A 161 -0.24 -35.60 1.01
N ASP A 162 -0.03 -34.46 0.36
CA ASP A 162 -0.96 -33.88 -0.63
C ASP A 162 -1.17 -34.78 -1.86
N LEU A 163 -0.22 -35.70 -2.10
CA LEU A 163 -0.20 -36.63 -3.23
C LEU A 163 -0.88 -37.97 -2.91
N ALA A 164 -1.50 -38.12 -1.74
CA ALA A 164 -2.23 -39.34 -1.41
C ALA A 164 -3.30 -39.65 -2.47
N LYS A 165 -3.25 -40.87 -3.04
CA LYS A 165 -4.11 -41.36 -4.13
C LYS A 165 -3.98 -40.58 -5.44
N ARG A 166 -2.93 -39.76 -5.60
CA ARG A 166 -2.59 -39.08 -6.85
C ARG A 166 -1.41 -39.76 -7.52
N VAL A 167 -1.31 -39.56 -8.83
CA VAL A 167 -0.17 -40.03 -9.61
C VAL A 167 1.01 -39.07 -9.42
N LEU A 168 2.09 -39.59 -8.85
CA LEU A 168 3.42 -38.96 -8.85
C LEU A 168 4.26 -39.68 -9.89
N VAL A 169 4.86 -38.94 -10.82
CA VAL A 169 5.77 -39.52 -11.82
C VAL A 169 7.21 -39.14 -11.49
N LEU A 170 8.14 -40.09 -11.55
CA LEU A 170 9.58 -39.86 -11.37
C LEU A 170 10.38 -40.60 -12.44
N PRO A 171 11.62 -40.19 -12.76
CA PRO A 171 12.53 -41.06 -13.48
C PRO A 171 12.73 -42.40 -12.75
N ALA A 172 12.88 -43.50 -13.48
CA ALA A 172 13.14 -44.81 -12.89
C ALA A 172 14.45 -44.79 -12.06
N ARG A 173 14.44 -45.44 -10.89
CA ARG A 173 15.55 -45.45 -9.93
C ARG A 173 15.93 -44.06 -9.43
N HIS A 174 14.93 -43.17 -9.33
CA HIS A 174 15.09 -41.86 -8.70
C HIS A 174 15.53 -41.98 -7.24
N ALA A 175 16.32 -41.03 -6.74
CA ALA A 175 16.91 -41.10 -5.40
C ALA A 175 15.86 -41.22 -4.27
N LEU A 176 14.70 -40.60 -4.46
CA LEU A 176 13.58 -40.61 -3.53
C LEU A 176 12.58 -41.75 -3.75
N GLU A 177 12.70 -42.54 -4.83
CA GLU A 177 11.70 -43.56 -5.22
C GLU A 177 11.45 -44.59 -4.11
N ALA A 178 12.52 -45.22 -3.60
CA ALA A 178 12.42 -46.25 -2.57
C ALA A 178 11.78 -45.73 -1.26
N MET A 179 12.18 -44.52 -0.85
CA MET A 179 11.63 -43.87 0.34
C MET A 179 10.15 -43.55 0.17
N ILE A 180 9.75 -42.99 -0.98
CA ILE A 180 8.34 -42.67 -1.26
C ILE A 180 7.49 -43.94 -1.28
N ARG A 181 7.96 -45.02 -1.93
CA ARG A 181 7.23 -46.30 -1.95
C ARG A 181 7.05 -46.89 -0.55
N ARG A 182 8.06 -46.75 0.32
CA ARG A 182 8.04 -47.29 1.69
C ARG A 182 7.17 -46.45 2.64
N ASP A 183 7.35 -45.13 2.64
CA ASP A 183 6.81 -44.24 3.65
C ASP A 183 5.46 -43.61 3.22
N PHE A 184 5.19 -43.54 1.91
CA PHE A 184 3.97 -42.96 1.34
C PHE A 184 3.29 -43.93 0.34
N PRO A 185 2.91 -45.16 0.77
CA PRO A 185 2.37 -46.19 -0.12
C PRO A 185 1.03 -45.84 -0.76
N SER A 186 0.33 -44.81 -0.26
CA SER A 186 -0.90 -44.30 -0.86
C SER A 186 -0.67 -43.47 -2.13
N ILE A 187 0.55 -43.04 -2.42
CA ILE A 187 0.89 -42.30 -3.64
C ILE A 187 1.01 -43.31 -4.79
N GLU A 188 0.34 -43.04 -5.91
CA GLU A 188 0.48 -43.86 -7.11
C GLU A 188 1.76 -43.47 -7.85
N LEU A 189 2.88 -44.11 -7.48
CA LEU A 189 4.18 -43.80 -8.06
C LEU A 189 4.37 -44.50 -9.42
N ARG A 190 4.50 -43.71 -10.48
CA ARG A 190 4.80 -44.14 -11.85
C ARG A 190 6.23 -43.74 -12.24
N SER A 191 6.83 -44.49 -13.14
CA SER A 191 8.23 -44.29 -13.54
C SER A 191 8.37 -44.03 -15.04
N VAL A 192 9.25 -43.10 -15.41
CA VAL A 192 9.60 -42.74 -16.80
C VAL A 192 11.12 -42.78 -16.99
N LYS A 193 11.65 -42.55 -18.20
CA LYS A 193 13.10 -42.63 -18.43
C LYS A 193 13.84 -41.35 -18.03
N THR A 194 13.22 -40.19 -18.23
CA THR A 194 13.86 -38.88 -18.09
C THR A 194 12.96 -37.88 -17.38
N TYR A 195 13.56 -36.81 -16.81
CA TYR A 195 12.78 -35.70 -16.25
C TYR A 195 11.96 -34.97 -17.31
N ALA A 196 12.40 -34.96 -18.58
CA ALA A 196 11.63 -34.39 -19.69
C ALA A 196 10.32 -35.16 -19.93
N GLU A 197 10.38 -36.50 -19.91
CA GLU A 197 9.18 -37.34 -19.97
C GLU A 197 8.28 -37.13 -18.74
N ALA A 198 8.87 -36.99 -17.54
CA ALA A 198 8.12 -36.76 -16.30
C ALA A 198 7.34 -35.45 -16.36
N ARG A 199 7.99 -34.36 -16.81
CA ARG A 199 7.34 -33.07 -17.04
C ARG A 199 6.23 -33.16 -18.08
N ALA A 200 6.46 -33.87 -19.19
CA ALA A 200 5.45 -34.04 -20.23
C ALA A 200 4.17 -34.73 -19.70
N TRP A 201 4.30 -35.72 -18.81
CA TRP A 201 3.15 -36.37 -18.14
C TRP A 201 2.39 -35.43 -17.21
N VAL A 202 3.10 -34.51 -16.53
CA VAL A 202 2.44 -33.49 -15.71
C VAL A 202 1.73 -32.46 -16.59
N GLU A 203 2.32 -32.07 -17.72
CA GLU A 203 1.73 -31.13 -18.68
C GLU A 203 0.49 -31.70 -19.40
N SER A 204 0.46 -33.02 -19.67
CA SER A 204 -0.70 -33.69 -20.26
C SER A 204 -1.81 -33.98 -19.25
N GLY A 205 -1.50 -33.95 -17.95
CA GLY A 205 -2.41 -34.32 -16.87
C GLY A 205 -2.43 -35.83 -16.57
N ASP A 206 -1.56 -36.61 -17.19
CA ASP A 206 -1.38 -38.05 -16.89
C ASP A 206 -0.75 -38.27 -15.49
N ALA A 207 -0.03 -37.27 -14.98
CA ALA A 207 0.48 -37.23 -13.61
C ALA A 207 0.09 -35.91 -12.93
N TYR A 208 -0.11 -35.95 -11.62
CA TYR A 208 -0.42 -34.74 -10.85
C TYR A 208 0.83 -33.87 -10.61
N ALA A 209 1.97 -34.52 -10.37
CA ALA A 209 3.24 -33.85 -10.13
C ALA A 209 4.43 -34.76 -10.48
N THR A 210 5.61 -34.15 -10.58
CA THR A 210 6.94 -34.78 -10.52
C THR A 210 7.77 -34.11 -9.43
N ILE A 211 8.89 -34.71 -9.04
CA ILE A 211 9.91 -34.09 -8.17
C ILE A 211 11.19 -33.92 -8.98
N GLU A 212 11.81 -32.75 -8.91
CA GLU A 212 13.06 -32.42 -9.59
C GLU A 212 13.90 -31.47 -8.72
N SER A 213 15.20 -31.31 -9.01
CA SER A 213 16.00 -30.30 -8.33
C SER A 213 15.39 -28.92 -8.52
N GLU A 214 15.38 -28.13 -7.44
CA GLU A 214 14.90 -26.74 -7.46
C GLU A 214 15.60 -25.91 -8.54
N ILE A 215 16.90 -26.12 -8.73
CA ILE A 215 17.68 -25.43 -9.76
C ILE A 215 17.27 -25.91 -11.16
N GLY A 216 17.10 -27.21 -11.36
CA GLY A 216 16.63 -27.75 -12.64
C GLY A 216 15.26 -27.21 -13.02
N ALA A 217 14.32 -27.23 -12.07
CA ALA A 217 12.93 -26.80 -12.27
C ALA A 217 12.81 -25.34 -12.75
N GLN A 218 13.72 -24.45 -12.36
CA GLN A 218 13.70 -23.03 -12.71
C GLN A 218 14.07 -22.72 -14.17
N PHE A 219 14.69 -23.65 -14.89
CA PHE A 219 15.20 -23.41 -16.25
C PHE A 219 14.32 -23.96 -17.37
N PHE A 220 13.21 -24.60 -17.03
CA PHE A 220 12.26 -25.06 -18.03
C PHE A 220 11.22 -23.96 -18.32
N PRO A 221 10.79 -23.82 -19.58
CA PRO A 221 9.98 -22.69 -20.00
C PRO A 221 8.68 -22.61 -19.20
N SER A 222 8.47 -21.45 -18.58
CA SER A 222 7.21 -21.06 -17.96
C SER A 222 6.09 -21.04 -18.99
N GLY A 223 5.00 -21.77 -18.72
CA GLY A 223 3.79 -21.72 -19.54
C GLY A 223 2.69 -22.67 -19.07
N ARG A 224 3.05 -23.89 -18.67
CA ARG A 224 2.08 -24.89 -18.17
C ARG A 224 2.45 -25.55 -16.85
N LEU A 225 3.70 -25.47 -16.41
CA LEU A 225 4.14 -26.02 -15.14
C LEU A 225 4.38 -24.90 -14.14
N GLN A 226 4.19 -25.22 -12.86
CA GLN A 226 4.53 -24.38 -11.72
C GLN A 226 5.43 -25.15 -10.76
N ILE A 227 6.44 -24.46 -10.23
CA ILE A 227 7.29 -24.99 -9.17
C ILE A 227 6.52 -24.81 -7.86
N GLY A 228 6.23 -25.92 -7.19
CA GLY A 228 5.58 -25.99 -5.88
C GLY A 228 6.56 -25.74 -4.74
N ALA A 229 6.25 -26.26 -3.56
CA ALA A 229 7.15 -26.15 -2.42
C ALA A 229 8.40 -27.02 -2.60
N ALA A 230 9.46 -26.67 -1.86
CA ALA A 230 10.57 -27.57 -1.64
C ALA A 230 10.09 -28.81 -0.87
N VAL A 231 10.63 -29.98 -1.18
CA VAL A 231 10.32 -31.22 -0.47
C VAL A 231 10.94 -31.13 0.92
N PRO A 232 10.15 -31.19 2.01
CA PRO A 232 10.65 -30.97 3.38
C PRO A 232 11.79 -31.90 3.76
N ASP A 233 12.83 -31.36 4.39
CA ASP A 233 14.02 -32.09 4.87
C ASP A 233 14.76 -32.91 3.79
N LYS A 234 14.58 -32.57 2.50
CA LYS A 234 15.26 -33.20 1.37
C LYS A 234 16.19 -32.23 0.66
N TRP A 235 17.27 -31.87 1.35
CA TRP A 235 18.43 -31.29 0.70
C TRP A 235 19.27 -32.39 0.04
N ASP A 236 19.60 -32.23 -1.23
CA ASP A 236 20.50 -33.13 -1.96
C ASP A 236 21.86 -32.46 -2.11
N ALA A 237 22.88 -33.06 -1.52
CA ALA A 237 24.25 -32.57 -1.67
C ALA A 237 24.85 -33.09 -2.98
N ASP A 238 25.58 -32.23 -3.68
CA ASP A 238 26.26 -32.61 -4.92
C ASP A 238 27.53 -33.40 -4.59
N TYR A 239 27.59 -34.64 -5.09
CA TYR A 239 28.70 -35.56 -4.91
C TYR A 239 29.22 -36.07 -6.26
N LEU A 240 30.51 -36.41 -6.29
CA LEU A 240 31.07 -37.26 -7.34
C LEU A 240 30.85 -38.71 -6.92
N ALA A 241 30.07 -39.45 -7.71
CA ALA A 241 29.72 -40.84 -7.44
C ALA A 241 30.71 -41.77 -8.16
N VAL A 242 31.58 -42.42 -7.41
CA VAL A 242 32.66 -43.28 -7.89
C VAL A 242 32.23 -44.73 -7.76
N ARG A 243 32.50 -45.54 -8.77
CA ARG A 243 32.28 -47.00 -8.67
C ARG A 243 33.13 -47.59 -7.55
N LYS A 244 32.54 -48.47 -6.72
CA LYS A 244 33.27 -49.14 -5.63
C LYS A 244 34.50 -49.90 -6.12
N GLY A 245 35.48 -49.98 -5.23
CA GLY A 245 36.76 -50.63 -5.51
C GLY A 245 37.80 -49.70 -6.16
N GLN A 246 37.55 -48.39 -6.19
CA GLN A 246 38.49 -47.37 -6.68
C GLN A 246 38.89 -46.37 -5.57
N PRO A 247 39.48 -46.82 -4.44
CA PRO A 247 39.78 -45.95 -3.31
C PRO A 247 40.79 -44.85 -3.65
N GLN A 248 41.74 -45.12 -4.56
CA GLN A 248 42.70 -44.11 -5.02
C GLN A 248 42.01 -43.00 -5.82
N LEU A 249 41.11 -43.33 -6.76
CA LEU A 249 40.33 -42.34 -7.50
C LEU A 249 39.51 -41.47 -6.54
N LEU A 250 38.80 -42.08 -5.60
CA LEU A 250 38.01 -41.36 -4.61
C LEU A 250 38.89 -40.43 -3.75
N SER A 251 40.06 -40.90 -3.31
CA SER A 251 41.01 -40.11 -2.53
C SER A 251 41.54 -38.91 -3.31
N ILE A 252 41.93 -39.10 -4.59
CA ILE A 252 42.37 -38.02 -5.48
C ILE A 252 41.27 -36.97 -5.65
N LEU A 253 40.03 -37.40 -5.91
CA LEU A 253 38.89 -36.50 -6.05
C LEU A 253 38.63 -35.72 -4.76
N ASN A 254 38.67 -36.36 -3.59
CA ASN A 254 38.49 -35.70 -2.31
C ASN A 254 39.58 -34.67 -2.02
N LYS A 255 40.86 -35.02 -2.24
CA LYS A 255 41.98 -34.09 -2.09
C LYS A 255 41.87 -32.91 -3.05
N ALA A 256 41.40 -33.14 -4.28
CA ALA A 256 41.16 -32.07 -5.24
C ALA A 256 40.02 -31.14 -4.80
N LEU A 257 38.91 -31.69 -4.27
CA LEU A 257 37.80 -30.91 -3.75
C LEU A 257 38.19 -30.11 -2.49
N GLU A 258 39.02 -30.67 -1.61
CA GLU A 258 39.55 -29.98 -0.43
C GLU A 258 40.50 -28.83 -0.79
N ALA A 259 41.35 -29.04 -1.79
CA ALA A 259 42.25 -28.02 -2.30
C ALA A 259 41.54 -26.97 -3.18
N PHE A 260 40.26 -27.19 -3.53
CA PHE A 260 39.51 -26.30 -4.39
C PHE A 260 39.22 -24.97 -3.69
N PRO A 261 39.69 -23.82 -4.19
CA PRO A 261 39.46 -22.55 -3.52
C PRO A 261 37.96 -22.23 -3.41
N ALA A 262 37.46 -22.00 -2.20
CA ALA A 262 36.03 -21.75 -1.97
C ALA A 262 35.49 -20.56 -2.77
N GLN A 263 36.32 -19.54 -3.04
CA GLN A 263 35.94 -18.41 -3.89
C GLN A 263 35.74 -18.83 -5.35
N GLU A 264 36.64 -19.66 -5.88
CA GLU A 264 36.57 -20.17 -7.25
C GLU A 264 35.32 -21.04 -7.45
N LEU A 265 35.00 -21.90 -6.46
CA LEU A 265 33.78 -22.72 -6.48
C LEU A 265 32.50 -21.89 -6.42
N ARG A 266 32.51 -20.77 -5.67
CA ARG A 266 31.40 -19.80 -5.67
C ARG A 266 31.27 -19.08 -7.01
N ASP A 267 32.39 -18.66 -7.60
CA ASP A 267 32.39 -17.99 -8.90
C ASP A 267 31.89 -18.93 -10.01
N LEU A 268 32.25 -20.21 -9.94
CA LEU A 268 31.77 -21.24 -10.85
C LEU A 268 30.26 -21.47 -10.71
N ARG A 269 29.75 -21.58 -9.47
CA ARG A 269 28.30 -21.66 -9.24
C ARG A 269 27.57 -20.41 -9.70
N ARG A 270 28.13 -19.20 -9.49
CA ARG A 270 27.53 -17.96 -9.98
C ARG A 270 27.53 -17.87 -11.51
N LYS A 271 28.55 -18.41 -12.19
CA LYS A 271 28.57 -18.48 -13.66
C LYS A 271 27.37 -19.25 -14.21
N TRP A 272 27.04 -20.40 -13.61
CA TRP A 272 26.00 -21.30 -14.09
C TRP A 272 24.62 -21.02 -13.50
N PHE A 273 24.54 -20.63 -12.23
CA PHE A 273 23.30 -20.38 -11.50
C PHE A 273 23.01 -18.89 -11.25
N GLY A 274 23.87 -17.96 -11.68
CA GLY A 274 23.66 -16.53 -11.44
C GLY A 274 22.46 -15.94 -12.17
N GLY A 275 22.03 -16.55 -13.28
CA GLY A 275 20.73 -16.26 -13.91
C GLY A 275 19.57 -17.05 -13.31
N ALA A 276 19.87 -18.12 -12.55
CA ALA A 276 18.96 -18.90 -11.73
C ALA A 276 18.66 -18.21 -10.40
N THR A 277 18.64 -16.87 -10.37
CA THR A 277 18.33 -16.18 -9.12
C THR A 277 16.99 -16.73 -8.65
N THR A 278 17.09 -17.50 -7.57
CA THR A 278 16.04 -17.87 -6.63
C THR A 278 14.87 -16.93 -6.83
N ALA A 279 13.71 -17.46 -7.20
CA ALA A 279 12.47 -16.83 -6.84
C ALA A 279 12.50 -16.72 -5.31
N GLN A 280 13.15 -15.67 -4.80
CA GLN A 280 13.03 -15.28 -3.41
C GLN A 280 11.53 -15.17 -3.22
N ALA A 281 10.99 -16.01 -2.32
CA ALA A 281 9.61 -15.92 -1.89
C ALA A 281 9.27 -14.42 -1.80
N PRO A 282 8.23 -13.93 -2.50
CA PRO A 282 8.03 -12.50 -2.75
C PRO A 282 8.26 -11.76 -1.44
N GLY A 283 9.38 -11.05 -1.37
CA GLY A 283 9.85 -10.47 -0.12
C GLY A 283 8.72 -9.63 0.48
N LEU A 284 8.67 -9.48 1.80
CA LEU A 284 7.66 -8.64 2.47
C LEU A 284 7.44 -7.29 1.75
N TRP A 285 8.48 -6.75 1.12
CA TRP A 285 8.50 -5.57 0.26
C TRP A 285 7.57 -5.61 -0.97
N GLN A 286 7.37 -6.76 -1.63
CA GLN A 286 6.50 -6.90 -2.81
C GLN A 286 5.01 -7.02 -2.40
N ARG A 287 4.72 -7.61 -1.24
CA ARG A 287 3.40 -7.49 -0.59
C ARG A 287 3.15 -6.07 -0.09
N LEU A 288 4.18 -5.41 0.45
CA LEU A 288 4.08 -4.02 0.92
C LEU A 288 3.80 -3.05 -0.23
N ASP A 289 4.33 -3.25 -1.44
CA ASP A 289 4.12 -2.30 -2.55
C ASP A 289 2.63 -2.10 -2.90
N GLN A 290 1.85 -3.18 -2.94
CA GLN A 290 0.40 -3.09 -3.16
C GLN A 290 -0.34 -2.40 -2.01
N TRP A 291 0.08 -2.64 -0.76
CA TRP A 291 -0.52 -1.99 0.42
C TRP A 291 -0.12 -0.53 0.56
N VAL A 292 1.09 -0.17 0.13
CA VAL A 292 1.55 1.22 0.06
C VAL A 292 0.76 1.98 -1.01
N CYS A 293 0.55 1.40 -2.19
CA CYS A 293 -0.28 1.99 -3.23
C CYS A 293 -1.73 2.20 -2.75
N TRP A 294 -2.31 1.20 -2.08
CA TRP A 294 -3.63 1.33 -1.46
C TRP A 294 -3.66 2.39 -0.35
N GLY A 295 -2.64 2.45 0.50
CA GLY A 295 -2.52 3.43 1.56
C GLY A 295 -2.45 4.86 1.01
N VAL A 296 -1.64 5.09 -0.04
CA VAL A 296 -1.54 6.37 -0.73
C VAL A 296 -2.87 6.75 -1.39
N PHE A 297 -3.56 5.79 -2.02
CA PHE A 297 -4.87 6.02 -2.63
C PHE A 297 -5.92 6.44 -1.59
N VAL A 298 -6.00 5.74 -0.47
CA VAL A 298 -6.95 6.05 0.62
C VAL A 298 -6.64 7.41 1.25
N LEU A 299 -5.37 7.73 1.49
CA LEU A 299 -4.97 9.03 2.02
C LEU A 299 -5.28 10.18 1.05
N SER A 300 -5.04 9.97 -0.25
CA SER A 300 -5.38 10.95 -1.30
C SER A 300 -6.88 11.18 -1.38
N LEU A 301 -7.69 10.11 -1.38
CA LEU A 301 -9.15 10.18 -1.38
C LEU A 301 -9.68 10.92 -0.15
N PHE A 302 -9.15 10.61 1.03
CA PHE A 302 -9.52 11.29 2.28
C PHE A 302 -9.17 12.78 2.25
N GLY A 303 -7.98 13.13 1.75
CA GLY A 303 -7.56 14.52 1.56
C GLY A 303 -8.49 15.29 0.62
N LEU A 304 -8.90 14.66 -0.49
CA LEU A 304 -9.79 15.26 -1.49
C LEU A 304 -11.20 15.49 -0.92
N LEU A 305 -11.74 14.52 -0.17
CA LEU A 305 -13.01 14.67 0.54
C LEU A 305 -12.94 15.76 1.62
N SER A 306 -11.85 15.85 2.38
CA SER A 306 -11.63 16.91 3.37
C SER A 306 -11.57 18.30 2.72
N LEU A 307 -10.95 18.43 1.54
CA LEU A 307 -10.91 19.69 0.79
C LEU A 307 -12.29 20.09 0.27
N LEU A 308 -13.06 19.14 -0.28
CA LEU A 308 -14.43 19.38 -0.72
C LEU A 308 -15.33 19.82 0.43
N TRP A 309 -15.21 19.16 1.60
CA TRP A 309 -15.95 19.53 2.80
C TRP A 309 -15.60 20.94 3.28
N ASN A 310 -14.31 21.28 3.33
CA ASN A 310 -13.87 22.59 3.77
C ASN A 310 -14.33 23.72 2.82
N ARG A 311 -14.33 23.47 1.50
CA ARG A 311 -14.88 24.41 0.50
C ARG A 311 -16.38 24.59 0.68
N ARG A 312 -17.14 23.51 0.88
CA ARG A 312 -18.58 23.57 1.13
C ARG A 312 -18.88 24.35 2.41
N LEU A 313 -18.14 24.08 3.50
CA LEU A 313 -18.29 24.77 4.77
C LEU A 313 -18.06 26.28 4.62
N ALA A 314 -17.01 26.68 3.89
CA ALA A 314 -16.73 28.09 3.63
C ALA A 314 -17.85 28.79 2.85
N VAL A 315 -18.48 28.10 1.89
CA VAL A 315 -19.65 28.64 1.17
C VAL A 315 -20.85 28.83 2.09
N VAL A 316 -21.16 27.83 2.93
CA VAL A 316 -22.28 27.90 3.87
C VAL A 316 -22.09 29.05 4.88
N VAL A 317 -20.87 29.24 5.38
CA VAL A 317 -20.56 30.35 6.30
C VAL A 317 -20.77 31.69 5.61
N ARG A 318 -20.28 31.86 4.36
CA ARG A 318 -20.48 33.11 3.61
C ARG A 318 -21.96 33.44 3.40
N GLN A 319 -22.77 32.45 3.03
CA GLN A 319 -24.21 32.64 2.85
C GLN A 319 -24.91 33.10 4.14
N ARG A 320 -24.52 32.56 5.30
CA ARG A 320 -25.07 32.99 6.59
C ARG A 320 -24.71 34.44 6.93
N VAL A 321 -23.45 34.82 6.71
CA VAL A 321 -22.98 36.19 6.99
C VAL A 321 -23.70 37.21 6.11
N GLU A 322 -23.92 36.90 4.84
CA GLU A 322 -24.64 37.77 3.91
C GLU A 322 -26.11 37.94 4.30
N ALA A 323 -26.79 36.85 4.69
CA ALA A 323 -28.17 36.93 5.19
C ALA A 323 -28.29 37.75 6.48
N GLN A 324 -27.33 37.62 7.42
CA GLN A 324 -27.29 38.44 8.63
C GLN A 324 -27.08 39.91 8.30
N ARG A 325 -26.19 40.23 7.35
CA ARG A 325 -25.92 41.60 6.93
C ARG A 325 -27.15 42.27 6.32
N ASN A 326 -27.86 41.58 5.43
CA ASN A 326 -29.09 42.09 4.81
C ASN A 326 -30.18 42.42 5.85
N LEU A 327 -30.33 41.60 6.89
CA LEU A 327 -31.26 41.85 7.99
C LEU A 327 -30.85 43.08 8.82
N CYS A 328 -29.56 43.19 9.15
CA CYS A 328 -29.04 44.37 9.86
C CYS A 328 -29.24 45.66 9.05
N ASP A 329 -28.99 45.62 7.74
CA ASP A 329 -29.16 46.76 6.84
C ASP A 329 -30.64 47.17 6.75
N GLN A 330 -31.58 46.21 6.70
CA GLN A 330 -33.02 46.49 6.75
C GLN A 330 -33.45 47.16 8.06
N LEU A 331 -32.96 46.68 9.20
CA LEU A 331 -33.27 47.28 10.51
C LEU A 331 -32.68 48.69 10.65
N ALA A 332 -31.45 48.90 10.17
CA ALA A 332 -30.82 50.21 10.16
C ALA A 332 -31.59 51.21 9.29
N PHE A 333 -32.04 50.76 8.10
CA PHE A 333 -32.86 51.58 7.22
C PHE A 333 -34.22 51.95 7.84
N GLN A 334 -34.90 51.00 8.47
CA GLN A 334 -36.18 51.27 9.16
C GLN A 334 -36.03 52.30 10.29
N HIS A 335 -34.98 52.20 11.11
CA HIS A 335 -34.70 53.21 12.14
C HIS A 335 -34.38 54.58 11.53
N ALA A 336 -33.54 54.63 10.49
CA ALA A 336 -33.19 55.89 9.83
C ALA A 336 -34.41 56.58 9.21
N LEU A 337 -35.34 55.83 8.61
CA LEU A 337 -36.59 56.39 8.07
C LEU A 337 -37.45 57.04 9.14
N MET A 338 -37.56 56.41 10.31
CA MET A 338 -38.33 57.00 11.41
C MET A 338 -37.64 58.22 12.02
N ASP A 339 -36.32 58.17 12.21
CA ASP A 339 -35.53 59.28 12.74
C ASP A 339 -35.49 60.50 11.82
N ALA A 340 -35.63 60.30 10.50
CA ALA A 340 -35.75 61.39 9.55
C ALA A 340 -37.10 62.14 9.63
N MET A 341 -38.12 61.59 10.30
CA MET A 341 -39.41 62.27 10.42
C MET A 341 -39.34 63.41 11.45
N PRO A 342 -39.71 64.64 11.06
CA PRO A 342 -39.58 65.82 11.93
C PRO A 342 -40.59 65.82 13.09
N ASP A 343 -41.70 65.10 12.93
CA ASP A 343 -42.74 64.99 13.94
C ASP A 343 -42.43 63.83 14.91
N PRO A 344 -42.63 64.03 16.23
CA PRO A 344 -42.56 62.95 17.22
C PRO A 344 -43.44 61.76 16.87
N MET A 345 -42.86 60.57 16.85
CA MET A 345 -43.56 59.30 16.64
C MET A 345 -43.17 58.26 17.66
N PHE A 346 -44.13 57.40 18.00
CA PHE A 346 -43.98 56.30 18.92
C PHE A 346 -44.75 55.08 18.45
N VAL A 347 -44.23 53.91 18.81
CA VAL A 347 -44.89 52.61 18.70
C VAL A 347 -45.04 52.06 20.10
N ARG A 348 -46.27 51.68 20.47
CA ARG A 348 -46.60 51.08 21.77
C ARG A 348 -47.22 49.69 21.58
N ASP A 349 -46.97 48.78 22.51
CA ASP A 349 -47.55 47.43 22.51
C ASP A 349 -49.02 47.41 22.98
N LEU A 350 -49.61 46.22 23.05
CA LEU A 350 -50.98 45.99 23.53
C LEU A 350 -51.17 46.36 25.02
N GLN A 351 -50.09 46.54 25.78
CA GLN A 351 -50.10 46.97 27.18
C GLN A 351 -49.73 48.46 27.31
N GLY A 352 -49.62 49.19 26.19
CA GLY A 352 -49.30 50.62 26.15
C GLY A 352 -47.85 50.96 26.49
N ARG A 353 -46.97 49.95 26.55
CA ARG A 353 -45.53 50.14 26.80
C ARG A 353 -44.85 50.58 25.51
N LEU A 354 -43.86 51.47 25.63
CA LEU A 354 -43.14 51.97 24.46
C LEU A 354 -42.25 50.87 23.85
N ILE A 355 -42.53 50.47 22.60
CA ILE A 355 -41.68 49.56 21.82
C ILE A 355 -40.57 50.32 21.12
N MET A 356 -40.90 51.47 20.52
CA MET A 356 -39.99 52.23 19.66
C MET A 356 -40.42 53.71 19.59
N CYS A 357 -39.49 54.63 19.40
CA CYS A 357 -39.79 56.03 19.07
C CYS A 357 -38.69 56.60 18.16
N ASN A 358 -38.98 57.70 17.46
CA ASN A 358 -37.96 58.41 16.69
C ASN A 358 -37.22 59.46 17.53
N LYS A 359 -36.11 59.97 16.99
CA LYS A 359 -35.33 61.08 17.55
C LYS A 359 -36.20 62.27 17.99
N SER A 360 -37.13 62.70 17.13
CA SER A 360 -38.02 63.84 17.40
C SER A 360 -38.88 63.64 18.65
N TYR A 361 -39.28 62.40 18.96
CA TYR A 361 -39.99 62.05 20.20
C TYR A 361 -39.11 62.14 21.45
N GLU A 362 -37.85 61.69 21.37
CA GLU A 362 -36.88 61.86 22.45
C GLU A 362 -36.65 63.33 22.77
N ASP A 363 -36.45 64.15 21.72
CA ASP A 363 -36.21 65.58 21.83
C ASP A 363 -37.44 66.31 22.40
N ALA A 364 -38.64 65.97 21.93
CA ALA A 364 -39.89 66.60 22.39
C ALA A 364 -40.23 66.29 23.86
N LEU A 365 -39.82 65.13 24.37
CA LEU A 365 -40.00 64.75 25.78
C LEU A 365 -38.72 64.91 26.62
N SER A 366 -37.64 65.43 26.02
CA SER A 366 -36.32 65.61 26.65
C SER A 366 -35.82 64.38 27.41
N THR A 367 -36.13 63.17 26.92
CA THR A 367 -35.80 61.90 27.57
C THR A 367 -35.35 60.88 26.53
N ARG A 368 -34.26 60.16 26.81
CA ARG A 368 -33.71 59.12 25.91
C ARG A 368 -34.59 57.87 25.90
N PHE A 369 -34.68 57.22 24.74
CA PHE A 369 -35.43 55.99 24.51
C PHE A 369 -35.06 54.88 25.49
N ASP A 370 -33.78 54.71 25.84
CA ASP A 370 -33.30 53.71 26.80
C ASP A 370 -34.00 53.80 28.18
N ARG A 371 -34.49 54.99 28.56
CA ARG A 371 -35.22 55.22 29.82
C ARG A 371 -36.73 55.04 29.70
N MET A 372 -37.26 55.03 28.48
CA MET A 372 -38.70 54.96 28.17
C MET A 372 -39.13 53.59 27.63
N GLN A 373 -38.21 52.86 26.98
CA GLN A 373 -38.48 51.57 26.35
C GLN A 373 -39.05 50.57 27.37
N GLY A 374 -40.11 49.86 26.97
CA GLY A 374 -40.79 48.86 27.82
C GLY A 374 -41.65 49.45 28.95
N ARG A 375 -41.73 50.78 29.06
CA ARG A 375 -42.50 51.46 30.12
C ARG A 375 -43.76 52.10 29.58
N GLN A 376 -44.80 52.14 30.42
CA GLN A 376 -46.02 52.88 30.14
C GLN A 376 -45.80 54.38 30.36
N LEU A 377 -46.63 55.21 29.73
CA LEU A 377 -46.50 56.67 29.84
C LEU A 377 -46.63 57.18 31.29
N ILE A 378 -47.41 56.48 32.11
CA ILE A 378 -47.60 56.77 33.55
C ILE A 378 -46.39 56.38 34.43
N GLU A 379 -45.54 55.48 33.94
CA GLU A 379 -44.36 54.97 34.68
C GLU A 379 -43.11 55.85 34.45
N VAL A 380 -43.20 56.83 33.54
CA VAL A 380 -42.09 57.72 33.18
C VAL A 380 -42.48 59.15 33.45
N ASP A 381 -41.64 59.88 34.18
CA ASP A 381 -41.84 61.31 34.45
C ASP A 381 -41.43 62.16 33.24
N VAL A 382 -42.22 62.11 32.16
CA VAL A 382 -42.01 62.89 30.91
C VAL A 382 -43.03 64.02 30.74
N MET A 383 -44.19 63.93 31.38
CA MET A 383 -45.26 64.92 31.34
C MET A 383 -46.02 64.90 32.66
N PRO A 384 -46.81 65.94 32.98
CA PRO A 384 -47.61 65.99 34.20
C PRO A 384 -48.47 64.73 34.33
N ARG A 385 -48.52 64.17 35.53
CA ARG A 385 -49.14 62.87 35.82
C ARG A 385 -50.60 62.79 35.34
N GLN A 386 -51.37 63.86 35.53
CA GLN A 386 -52.75 63.96 35.05
C GLN A 386 -52.86 63.81 33.52
N THR A 387 -51.94 64.43 32.78
CA THR A 387 -51.87 64.31 31.33
C THR A 387 -51.46 62.89 30.92
N ALA A 388 -50.43 62.32 31.55
CA ALA A 388 -49.97 60.95 31.27
C ALA A 388 -51.08 59.90 31.51
N GLU A 389 -51.83 60.02 32.61
CA GLU A 389 -52.94 59.13 32.95
C GLU A 389 -54.09 59.25 31.94
N LEU A 390 -54.47 60.48 31.56
CA LEU A 390 -55.48 60.72 30.53
C LEU A 390 -55.09 60.08 29.20
N LEU A 391 -53.84 60.30 28.75
CA LEU A 391 -53.36 59.77 27.47
C LEU A 391 -53.29 58.24 27.50
N HIS A 392 -52.85 57.68 28.61
CA HIS A 392 -52.78 56.23 28.76
C HIS A 392 -54.19 55.60 28.71
N ALA A 393 -55.17 56.19 29.40
CA ALA A 393 -56.55 55.72 29.36
C ALA A 393 -57.14 55.78 27.94
N GLU A 394 -56.92 56.87 27.21
CA GLU A 394 -57.36 57.02 25.80
C GLU A 394 -56.70 56.00 24.87
N LEU A 395 -55.40 55.72 25.05
CA LEU A 395 -54.68 54.70 24.27
C LEU A 395 -55.21 53.29 24.57
N MET A 396 -55.55 52.99 25.82
CA MET A 396 -56.16 51.71 26.21
C MET A 396 -57.57 51.55 25.63
N GLU A 397 -58.38 52.60 25.69
CA GLU A 397 -59.69 52.62 25.03
C GLU A 397 -59.54 52.39 23.51
N GLN A 398 -58.55 53.03 22.88
CA GLN A 398 -58.30 52.88 21.46
C GLN A 398 -57.85 51.46 21.07
N LEU A 399 -57.00 50.82 21.87
CA LEU A 399 -56.62 49.42 21.68
C LEU A 399 -57.84 48.47 21.72
N SER A 400 -58.81 48.76 22.58
CA SER A 400 -60.05 47.96 22.68
C SER A 400 -61.01 48.19 21.50
N THR A 401 -61.16 49.44 21.07
CA THR A 401 -62.11 49.82 20.00
C THR A 401 -61.55 49.64 18.60
N ARG A 402 -60.23 49.49 18.46
CA ARG A 402 -59.48 49.32 17.20
C ARG A 402 -59.68 50.43 16.17
N ARG A 403 -60.15 51.60 16.62
CA ARG A 403 -60.40 52.74 15.73
C ARG A 403 -59.15 53.60 15.62
N THR A 404 -58.89 54.11 14.42
CA THR A 404 -57.91 55.16 14.22
C THR A 404 -58.47 56.48 14.76
N ARG A 405 -57.63 57.25 15.46
CA ARG A 405 -57.99 58.57 15.99
C ARG A 405 -57.05 59.65 15.42
N PHE A 406 -57.66 60.74 14.98
CA PHE A 406 -57.00 61.97 14.53
C PHE A 406 -57.74 63.15 15.13
N PHE A 407 -57.06 64.00 15.90
CA PHE A 407 -57.70 65.16 16.51
C PHE A 407 -56.69 66.22 16.93
N GLU A 408 -57.16 67.47 16.96
CA GLU A 408 -56.43 68.60 17.51
C GLU A 408 -56.73 68.72 19.00
N ARG A 409 -55.69 68.95 19.82
CA ARG A 409 -55.87 69.20 21.26
C ARG A 409 -54.75 70.05 21.84
N GLN A 410 -55.02 70.59 23.01
CA GLN A 410 -54.00 71.24 23.82
C GLN A 410 -53.48 70.23 24.86
N LEU A 411 -52.18 70.00 24.88
CA LEU A 411 -51.53 69.18 25.89
C LEU A 411 -50.55 69.98 26.74
N LEU A 412 -50.58 69.73 28.04
CA LEU A 412 -49.60 70.27 28.97
C LEU A 412 -48.36 69.36 28.94
N PHE A 413 -47.28 69.87 28.36
CA PHE A 413 -45.95 69.29 28.49
C PHE A 413 -45.22 69.93 29.69
N LYS A 414 -44.08 69.37 30.09
CA LYS A 414 -43.24 69.97 31.14
C LYS A 414 -42.79 71.41 30.82
N GLU A 415 -42.69 71.73 29.53
CA GLU A 415 -42.27 73.04 29.01
C GLU A 415 -43.44 74.02 28.79
N GLY A 416 -44.69 73.63 29.09
CA GLY A 416 -45.89 74.44 28.92
C GLY A 416 -46.98 73.79 28.05
N VAL A 417 -48.10 74.50 27.87
CA VAL A 417 -49.22 74.04 27.05
C VAL A 417 -48.89 74.21 25.56
N ARG A 418 -49.05 73.14 24.76
CA ARG A 418 -48.88 73.15 23.31
C ARG A 418 -50.14 72.69 22.60
N ASN A 419 -50.45 73.33 21.48
CA ASN A 419 -51.52 72.92 20.58
C ASN A 419 -50.95 71.93 19.58
N ILE A 420 -51.38 70.68 19.67
CA ILE A 420 -50.86 69.60 18.85
C ILE A 420 -51.98 68.97 18.04
N TYR A 421 -51.64 68.56 16.82
CA TYR A 421 -52.43 67.64 16.02
C TYR A 421 -51.89 66.23 16.29
N GLN A 422 -52.68 65.39 16.96
CA GLN A 422 -52.27 64.02 17.26
C GLN A 422 -52.97 63.03 16.36
N TRP A 423 -52.20 62.03 15.94
CA TRP A 423 -52.70 60.88 15.23
C TRP A 423 -52.25 59.58 15.91
N THR A 424 -53.12 58.59 15.92
CA THR A 424 -52.79 57.26 16.45
C THR A 424 -53.57 56.20 15.68
N VAL A 425 -52.85 55.23 15.12
CA VAL A 425 -53.34 54.14 14.28
C VAL A 425 -53.00 52.79 14.93
N PRO A 426 -53.89 51.79 14.90
CA PRO A 426 -53.50 50.42 15.25
C PRO A 426 -52.62 49.80 14.16
N PHE A 427 -51.56 49.09 14.55
CA PHE A 427 -50.70 48.35 13.62
C PHE A 427 -50.79 46.84 13.86
N TYR A 428 -50.67 46.09 12.77
CA TYR A 428 -50.93 44.64 12.71
C TYR A 428 -49.68 43.88 12.27
N THR A 429 -49.58 42.62 12.68
CA THR A 429 -48.59 41.68 12.12
C THR A 429 -48.98 41.26 10.71
N ALA A 430 -48.06 40.60 10.00
CA ALA A 430 -48.35 40.01 8.68
C ALA A 430 -49.54 39.04 8.72
N ASP A 431 -49.79 38.42 9.88
CA ASP A 431 -50.89 37.47 10.10
C ASP A 431 -52.22 38.14 10.50
N GLY A 432 -52.31 39.47 10.43
CA GLY A 432 -53.53 40.24 10.72
C GLY A 432 -53.86 40.41 12.21
N GLN A 433 -52.99 39.98 13.12
CA GLN A 433 -53.16 40.21 14.56
C GLN A 433 -52.67 41.60 14.95
N MET A 434 -53.46 42.32 15.76
CA MET A 434 -53.04 43.63 16.27
C MET A 434 -51.83 43.47 17.19
N LYS A 435 -50.78 44.24 16.93
CA LYS A 435 -49.55 44.21 17.72
C LYS A 435 -49.41 45.43 18.64
N GLY A 436 -50.14 46.50 18.37
CA GLY A 436 -50.17 47.69 19.21
C GLY A 436 -50.64 48.94 18.47
N LEU A 437 -50.19 50.11 18.94
CA LEU A 437 -50.50 51.42 18.36
C LEU A 437 -49.24 52.10 17.83
N LEU A 438 -49.32 52.66 16.62
CA LEU A 438 -48.36 53.63 16.09
C LEU A 438 -49.03 55.01 16.17
N GLY A 439 -48.35 55.97 16.78
CA GLY A 439 -48.90 57.31 16.90
C GLY A 439 -47.83 58.37 16.85
N GLY A 440 -48.25 59.60 16.63
CA GLY A 440 -47.38 60.75 16.62
C GLY A 440 -48.18 62.03 16.80
N TRP A 441 -47.48 63.13 16.98
CA TRP A 441 -48.11 64.44 17.01
C TRP A 441 -47.26 65.47 16.27
N ALA A 442 -47.94 66.44 15.68
CA ALA A 442 -47.33 67.60 15.06
C ALA A 442 -47.75 68.86 15.82
N ASP A 443 -46.84 69.81 15.99
CA ASP A 443 -47.15 71.11 16.60
C ASP A 443 -47.86 72.01 15.58
N ILE A 444 -49.08 72.44 15.89
CA ILE A 444 -49.90 73.26 15.00
C ILE A 444 -49.23 74.62 14.77
N ALA A 445 -48.54 75.17 15.77
CA ALA A 445 -47.89 76.47 15.67
C ALA A 445 -46.65 76.46 14.75
N ARG A 446 -46.00 75.29 14.57
CA ARG A 446 -44.89 75.14 13.60
C ARG A 446 -45.40 75.02 12.17
N ARG A 447 -46.56 74.40 11.95
CA ARG A 447 -47.11 74.13 10.62
C ARG A 447 -47.54 75.40 9.88
N THR A 448 -48.09 76.38 10.60
CA THR A 448 -48.52 77.67 10.02
C THR A 448 -47.37 78.59 9.58
N ARG A 449 -46.11 78.26 9.93
CA ARG A 449 -44.90 79.02 9.52
C ARG A 449 -44.18 78.42 8.31
N GLN A 450 -44.60 77.25 7.81
CA GLN A 450 -43.92 76.52 6.71
C GLN A 450 -44.80 76.31 5.46
N THR A 451 -46.06 76.73 5.50
CA THR A 451 -46.89 77.01 4.31
C THR A 451 -46.82 78.50 4.00
#